data_AF-A0A0N8RIS0-F1
#
_entry.id   AF-A0A0N8RIS0-F1
#
_cell.length_a   1.000
_cell.length_b   1.000
_cell.length_c   1.000
_cell.angle_alpha   90.00
_cell.angle_beta   90.00
_cell.angle_gamma   90.00
#
_symmetry.space_group_name_H-M   'P 1'
#
loop_
_entity.id
_entity.type
_entity.pdbx_description
1 polymer ?
#
loop_
_entity_poly.entity_id
_entity_poly.type
_entity_poly.pdbx_seq_one_letter_code
_entity_poly.pdbx_strand_id
1 'polypeptide(L)'
;MSSETLRLPLYPQLWDQTSRLLLESANFSVRAWTYPSGVKALSLENSRGKLIILPWQGQMIWSAEFDGVDLTMLNMFTQPRPSASVIGTYGCFMFHSGLLRNGCPGPEDDHALHGEMPCAPMDDAWLQTGEDE
;
A
#
# COMPACT_ATOMS: atom_id res chain seq x y z
N MET A 1 -24.98 18.91 10.54
CA MET A 1 -23.90 19.61 9.82
C MET A 1 -23.26 18.53 8.96
N SER A 2 -23.13 18.70 7.64
CA SER A 2 -22.46 17.68 6.83
C SER A 2 -20.99 17.65 7.22
N SER A 3 -20.46 16.47 7.56
CA SER A 3 -19.02 16.30 7.73
C SER A 3 -18.35 16.63 6.38
N GLU A 4 -17.50 17.65 6.35
CA GLU A 4 -16.76 17.98 5.13
C GLU A 4 -15.74 16.87 4.89
N THR A 5 -15.96 16.11 3.81
CA THR A 5 -15.00 15.12 3.35
C THR A 5 -14.00 15.78 2.41
N LEU A 6 -12.71 15.66 2.72
CA LEU A 6 -11.63 16.04 1.81
C LEU A 6 -11.30 14.86 0.90
N ARG A 7 -11.21 15.11 -0.41
CA ARG A 7 -10.68 14.18 -1.40
C ARG A 7 -9.46 14.79 -2.08
N LEU A 8 -8.30 14.15 -1.95
CA LEU A 8 -7.05 14.56 -2.57
C LEU A 8 -6.62 13.52 -3.62
N PRO A 9 -6.78 13.80 -4.93
CA PRO A 9 -6.23 12.96 -5.99
C PRO A 9 -4.71 12.86 -5.89
N LEU A 10 -4.16 11.68 -6.19
CA LEU A 10 -2.75 11.39 -6.16
C LEU A 10 -2.25 11.13 -7.57
N TYR A 11 -1.15 11.78 -7.97
CA TYR A 11 -0.54 11.61 -9.28
C TYR A 11 0.86 11.00 -9.14
N PRO A 12 1.11 9.80 -9.69
CA PRO A 12 2.35 9.07 -9.45
C PRO A 12 3.60 9.81 -9.97
N GLN A 13 3.43 10.69 -10.96
CA GLN A 13 4.51 11.47 -11.58
C GLN A 13 5.06 12.56 -10.66
N LEU A 14 4.32 12.95 -9.61
CA LEU A 14 4.72 14.03 -8.70
C LEU A 14 5.76 13.59 -7.65
N TRP A 15 6.05 12.30 -7.54
CA TRP A 15 6.87 11.77 -6.46
C TRP A 15 8.16 11.15 -6.98
N ASP A 16 9.24 11.58 -6.34
CA ASP A 16 10.60 11.09 -6.50
C ASP A 16 11.02 10.31 -5.24
N GLN A 17 12.31 10.06 -5.06
CA GLN A 17 12.81 9.38 -3.86
C GLN A 17 12.80 10.25 -2.60
N THR A 18 12.48 11.54 -2.72
CA THR A 18 12.37 12.45 -1.57
C THR A 18 10.99 12.28 -0.93
N SER A 19 10.97 11.99 0.37
CA SER A 19 9.73 11.97 1.15
C SER A 19 9.12 13.37 1.25
N ARG A 20 7.84 13.49 0.89
CA ARG A 20 7.08 14.74 0.91
C ARG A 20 5.82 14.57 1.77
N LEU A 21 5.57 15.53 2.65
CA LEU A 21 4.33 15.61 3.42
C LEU A 21 3.18 16.01 2.48
N LEU A 22 2.08 15.25 2.52
CA LEU A 22 0.87 15.51 1.73
C LEU A 22 -0.26 16.08 2.58
N LEU A 23 -0.49 15.49 3.76
CA LEU A 23 -1.52 15.88 4.71
C LEU A 23 -0.97 15.82 6.12
N GLU A 24 -1.43 16.72 6.97
CA GLU A 24 -1.12 16.74 8.39
C GLU A 24 -2.32 17.27 9.17
N SER A 25 -2.59 16.62 10.31
CA SER A 25 -3.60 17.01 11.27
C SER A 25 -3.08 16.77 12.68
N ALA A 26 -3.88 17.10 13.69
CA ALA A 26 -3.57 16.76 15.08
C ALA A 26 -3.49 15.24 15.33
N ASN A 27 -4.14 14.42 14.48
CA ASN A 27 -4.31 12.99 14.72
C ASN A 27 -3.41 12.11 13.85
N PHE A 28 -3.07 12.58 12.65
CA PHE A 28 -2.30 11.81 11.69
C PHE A 28 -1.54 12.69 10.69
N SER A 29 -0.55 12.10 10.04
CA SER A 29 0.13 12.68 8.87
C SER A 29 0.22 11.66 7.73
N VAL A 30 0.34 12.17 6.51
CA VAL A 30 0.52 11.35 5.31
C VAL A 30 1.72 11.84 4.52
N ARG A 31 2.66 10.96 4.22
CA ARG A 31 3.82 11.27 3.35
C ARG A 31 3.83 10.39 2.12
N ALA A 32 4.44 10.88 1.05
CA ALA A 32 4.61 10.14 -0.20
C ALA A 32 6.07 10.14 -0.65
N TRP A 33 6.51 9.03 -1.23
CA TRP A 33 7.82 8.88 -1.88
C TRP A 33 7.80 7.74 -2.89
N THR A 34 8.90 7.61 -3.63
CA THR A 34 9.23 6.45 -4.46
C THR A 34 10.42 5.72 -3.86
N TYR A 35 10.29 4.42 -3.58
CA TYR A 35 11.41 3.59 -3.17
C TYR A 35 12.50 3.53 -4.26
N PRO A 36 13.76 3.24 -3.91
CA PRO A 36 14.81 2.96 -4.90
C PRO A 36 14.43 1.89 -5.93
N SER A 37 13.57 0.94 -5.57
CA SER A 37 12.99 -0.06 -6.49
C SER A 37 12.05 0.50 -7.56
N GLY A 38 11.66 1.77 -7.47
CA GLY A 38 10.65 2.41 -8.33
C GLY A 38 9.22 2.30 -7.82
N VAL A 39 8.97 1.53 -6.75
CA VAL A 39 7.63 1.40 -6.15
C VAL A 39 7.25 2.67 -5.41
N LYS A 40 6.05 3.18 -5.67
CA LYS A 40 5.52 4.38 -5.02
C LYS A 40 4.74 4.02 -3.77
N ALA A 41 4.96 4.77 -2.71
CA ALA A 41 4.42 4.47 -1.40
C ALA A 41 3.88 5.70 -0.70
N LEU A 42 2.93 5.45 0.19
CA LEU A 42 2.41 6.41 1.15
C LEU A 42 2.70 5.88 2.56
N SER A 43 3.09 6.76 3.48
CA SER A 43 3.00 6.48 4.90
C SER A 43 1.73 7.12 5.46
N LEU A 44 0.99 6.37 6.25
CA LEU A 44 -0.10 6.89 7.09
C LEU A 44 0.36 6.73 8.53
N GLU A 45 0.58 7.83 9.22
CA GLU A 45 1.25 7.85 10.53
C GLU A 45 0.35 8.54 11.57
N ASN A 46 0.27 7.97 12.77
CA ASN A 46 -0.39 8.59 13.91
C ASN A 46 0.50 8.48 15.17
N SER A 47 -0.04 8.89 16.32
CA SER A 47 0.70 8.88 17.59
C SER A 47 1.15 7.49 18.07
N ARG A 48 0.59 6.42 17.52
CA ARG A 48 0.87 5.04 17.92
C ARG A 48 1.71 4.27 16.91
N GLY A 49 1.75 4.70 15.67
CA GLY A 49 2.40 3.90 14.64
C GLY A 49 2.22 4.41 13.23
N LYS A 50 2.57 3.53 12.28
CA LYS A 50 2.55 3.82 10.85
C LYS A 50 2.15 2.60 10.03
N LEU A 51 1.49 2.89 8.92
CA LEU A 51 1.29 1.98 7.80
C LEU A 51 2.03 2.50 6.57
N ILE A 52 2.57 1.57 5.78
CA ILE A 52 3.10 1.87 4.45
C ILE A 52 2.19 1.23 3.42
N ILE A 53 1.57 2.03 2.56
CA ILE A 53 0.62 1.62 1.53
C ILE A 53 1.26 1.79 0.15
N LEU A 54 0.99 0.87 -0.77
CA LEU A 54 1.44 0.92 -2.17
C LEU A 54 0.22 1.18 -3.08
N PRO A 55 -0.12 2.45 -3.38
CA PRO A 55 -1.40 2.78 -3.99
C PRO A 55 -1.60 2.16 -5.38
N TRP A 56 -0.51 2.00 -6.13
CA TRP A 56 -0.53 1.48 -7.51
C TRP A 56 0.00 0.05 -7.65
N GLN A 57 0.15 -0.67 -6.55
CA GLN A 57 0.55 -2.08 -6.56
C GLN A 57 -0.38 -2.87 -5.64
N GLY A 58 -1.54 -3.26 -6.19
CA GLY A 58 -2.56 -4.06 -5.50
C GLY A 58 -3.22 -3.40 -4.30
N GLN A 59 -3.00 -2.09 -4.12
CA GLN A 59 -3.32 -1.36 -2.89
C GLN A 59 -2.76 -2.08 -1.63
N MET A 60 -1.56 -2.63 -1.77
CA MET A 60 -0.91 -3.46 -0.75
C MET A 60 -0.54 -2.62 0.49
N ILE A 61 -0.69 -3.21 1.67
CA ILE A 61 -0.09 -2.70 2.91
C ILE A 61 1.27 -3.37 3.06
N TRP A 62 2.31 -2.65 2.66
CA TRP A 62 3.69 -3.16 2.69
C TRP A 62 4.20 -3.35 4.11
N SER A 63 3.95 -2.41 5.01
CA SER A 63 4.48 -2.46 6.37
C SER A 63 3.48 -1.89 7.37
N ALA A 64 3.50 -2.43 8.58
CA ALA A 64 2.70 -1.98 9.70
C ALA A 64 3.53 -2.06 10.98
N GLU A 65 3.67 -0.93 11.67
CA GLU A 65 4.39 -0.83 12.93
C GLU A 65 3.54 -0.04 13.92
N PHE A 66 3.23 -0.61 15.09
CA PHE A 66 2.44 0.04 16.13
C PHE A 66 3.00 -0.27 17.50
N ASP A 67 3.05 0.76 18.35
CA ASP A 67 3.54 0.69 19.73
C ASP A 67 4.96 0.07 19.84
N GLY A 68 5.80 0.34 18.83
CA GLY A 68 7.17 -0.19 18.75
C GLY A 68 7.27 -1.65 18.30
N VAL A 69 6.16 -2.25 17.85
CA VAL A 69 6.12 -3.62 17.34
C VAL A 69 5.97 -3.62 15.82
N ASP A 70 6.90 -4.27 15.13
CA ASP A 70 6.75 -4.61 13.72
C ASP A 70 5.74 -5.76 13.58
N LEU A 71 4.65 -5.52 12.87
CA LEU A 71 3.56 -6.47 12.68
C LEU A 71 3.73 -7.31 11.40
N THR A 72 4.82 -7.12 10.66
CA THR A 72 5.12 -7.88 9.44
C THR A 72 5.79 -9.22 9.74
N MET A 73 5.73 -10.12 8.77
CA MET A 73 6.57 -11.31 8.79
C MET A 73 8.02 -10.95 8.45
N LEU A 74 8.96 -11.66 9.06
CA LEU A 74 10.35 -11.66 8.59
C LEU A 74 10.38 -12.07 7.12
N ASN A 75 10.94 -11.20 6.29
CA ASN A 75 11.06 -11.42 4.86
C ASN A 75 12.44 -10.99 4.35
N MET A 76 12.80 -11.41 3.15
CA MET A 76 14.13 -11.18 2.58
C MET A 76 14.24 -9.85 1.82
N PHE A 77 13.16 -9.07 1.74
CA PHE A 77 13.08 -7.84 0.96
C PHE A 77 13.14 -6.61 1.88
N THR A 78 14.14 -5.76 1.66
CA THR A 78 14.28 -4.50 2.40
C THR A 78 13.37 -3.38 1.89
N GLN A 79 12.74 -3.58 0.72
CA GLN A 79 11.83 -2.66 0.06
C GLN A 79 10.89 -3.45 -0.86
N PRO A 80 9.68 -2.95 -1.15
CA PRO A 80 8.81 -3.57 -2.13
C PRO A 80 9.46 -3.51 -3.51
N ARG A 81 9.15 -4.49 -4.38
CA ARG A 81 9.64 -4.52 -5.76
C ARG A 81 8.48 -4.51 -6.74
N PRO A 82 8.62 -3.88 -7.92
CA PRO A 82 7.66 -4.05 -8.99
C PRO A 82 7.63 -5.53 -9.36
N SER A 83 6.45 -6.14 -9.32
CA SER A 83 6.28 -7.55 -9.65
C SER A 83 4.92 -7.80 -10.27
N ALA A 84 4.83 -8.82 -11.12
CA ALA A 84 3.56 -9.30 -11.65
C ALA A 84 2.83 -10.23 -10.68
N SER A 85 3.48 -10.68 -9.61
CA SER A 85 2.88 -11.56 -8.59
C SER A 85 3.43 -11.27 -7.21
N VAL A 86 2.67 -11.64 -6.17
CA VAL A 86 3.08 -11.42 -4.78
C VAL A 86 4.39 -12.15 -4.42
N ILE A 87 4.71 -13.26 -5.10
CA ILE A 87 5.93 -14.04 -4.85
C ILE A 87 7.19 -13.17 -5.06
N GLY A 88 7.20 -12.31 -6.08
CA GLY A 88 8.36 -11.48 -6.41
C GLY A 88 8.58 -10.29 -5.47
N THR A 89 7.68 -10.07 -4.52
CA THR A 89 7.74 -9.01 -3.51
C THR A 89 7.15 -9.48 -2.18
N TYR A 90 7.31 -10.75 -1.84
CA TYR A 90 6.63 -11.36 -0.69
C TYR A 90 7.23 -10.86 0.63
N GLY A 91 6.41 -10.29 1.50
CA GLY A 91 6.88 -9.67 2.75
C GLY A 91 6.00 -8.56 3.32
N CYS A 92 4.96 -8.19 2.57
CA CYS A 92 3.98 -7.20 3.00
C CYS A 92 3.17 -7.66 4.22
N PHE A 93 2.70 -6.68 5.00
CA PHE A 93 1.74 -6.92 6.08
C PHE A 93 0.42 -7.52 5.59
N MET A 94 -0.15 -6.95 4.53
CA MET A 94 -1.45 -7.36 3.99
C MET A 94 -1.55 -7.07 2.49
N PHE A 95 -2.20 -7.98 1.77
CA PHE A 95 -2.55 -7.81 0.36
C PHE A 95 -3.90 -8.46 0.06
N HIS A 96 -4.54 -8.03 -1.02
CA HIS A 96 -5.77 -8.65 -1.51
C HIS A 96 -5.43 -9.92 -2.29
N SER A 97 -5.79 -11.10 -1.77
CA SER A 97 -5.58 -12.38 -2.47
C SER A 97 -6.63 -12.54 -3.57
N GLY A 98 -6.42 -11.86 -4.70
CA GLY A 98 -7.19 -12.02 -5.93
C GLY A 98 -8.60 -11.46 -5.88
N LEU A 99 -9.12 -10.99 -7.01
CA LEU A 99 -10.54 -10.66 -7.18
C LEU A 99 -11.21 -11.59 -8.19
N LEU A 100 -10.52 -11.87 -9.31
CA LEU A 100 -11.02 -12.76 -10.34
C LEU A 100 -10.76 -14.23 -10.00
N ARG A 101 -9.58 -14.52 -9.46
CA ARG A 101 -9.14 -15.86 -9.00
C ARG A 101 -8.23 -15.71 -7.80
N ASN A 102 -8.23 -16.67 -6.88
CA ASN A 102 -7.46 -16.58 -5.64
C ASN A 102 -6.91 -17.93 -5.16
N GLY A 103 -6.14 -17.88 -4.08
CA GLY A 103 -5.60 -19.09 -3.44
C GLY A 103 -4.42 -19.71 -4.19
N CYS A 104 -4.16 -20.98 -3.88
CA CYS A 104 -3.11 -21.77 -4.52
C CYS A 104 -3.69 -22.47 -5.75
N PRO A 105 -3.13 -22.23 -6.96
CA PRO A 105 -3.63 -22.86 -8.18
C PRO A 105 -3.45 -24.39 -8.11
N GLY A 106 -4.48 -25.13 -8.52
CA GLY A 106 -4.41 -26.55 -8.79
C GLY A 106 -3.78 -26.86 -10.16
N PRO A 107 -3.64 -28.15 -10.52
CA PRO A 107 -2.99 -28.56 -11.77
C PRO A 107 -3.65 -28.05 -13.06
N GLU A 108 -4.95 -27.74 -13.01
CA GLU A 108 -5.72 -27.25 -14.16
C GLU A 108 -5.86 -25.72 -14.18
N ASP A 109 -5.38 -25.03 -13.14
CA ASP A 109 -5.44 -23.58 -13.04
C ASP A 109 -4.27 -22.91 -13.76
N ASP A 110 -4.56 -21.81 -14.45
CA ASP A 110 -3.58 -21.00 -15.20
C ASP A 110 -3.30 -19.63 -14.55
N HIS A 111 -3.70 -19.44 -13.28
CA HIS A 111 -3.50 -18.20 -12.55
C HIS A 111 -2.30 -18.25 -11.58
N ALA A 112 -1.75 -17.08 -11.27
CA ALA A 112 -0.69 -16.96 -10.28
C ALA A 112 -1.17 -17.31 -8.86
N LEU A 113 -0.24 -17.69 -7.98
CA LEU A 113 -0.52 -17.84 -6.55
C LEU A 113 -1.10 -16.54 -5.99
N HIS A 114 -2.25 -16.64 -5.31
CA HIS A 114 -3.06 -15.53 -4.82
C HIS A 114 -3.67 -14.61 -5.89
N GLY A 115 -3.69 -15.06 -7.14
CA GLY A 115 -4.32 -14.32 -8.23
C GLY A 115 -3.55 -13.07 -8.67
N GLU A 116 -4.25 -12.20 -9.39
CA GLU A 116 -3.72 -11.00 -10.02
C GLU A 116 -3.66 -9.79 -9.08
N MET A 117 -4.66 -9.68 -8.20
CA MET A 117 -4.87 -8.47 -7.40
C MET A 117 -3.70 -8.06 -6.51
N PRO A 118 -2.91 -8.96 -5.88
CA PRO A 118 -1.86 -8.54 -4.95
C PRO A 118 -0.85 -7.54 -5.53
N CYS A 119 -0.61 -7.59 -6.84
CA CYS A 119 0.31 -6.67 -7.52
C CYS A 119 -0.32 -6.05 -8.77
N ALA A 120 -1.66 -6.08 -8.89
CA ALA A 120 -2.34 -5.45 -10.00
C ALA A 120 -2.02 -3.96 -10.06
N PRO A 121 -1.79 -3.38 -11.25
CA PRO A 121 -1.66 -1.95 -11.39
C PRO A 121 -3.00 -1.27 -11.06
N MET A 122 -2.94 -0.11 -10.42
CA MET A 122 -4.10 0.76 -10.28
C MET A 122 -3.94 1.94 -11.24
N ASP A 123 -5.03 2.39 -11.85
CA ASP A 123 -4.99 3.55 -12.76
C ASP A 123 -5.00 4.86 -11.96
N ASP A 124 -5.87 4.93 -10.94
CA ASP A 124 -6.09 6.12 -10.13
C ASP A 124 -5.95 5.82 -8.63
N ALA A 125 -5.49 6.81 -7.87
CA ALA A 125 -5.46 6.76 -6.41
C ALA A 125 -5.84 8.14 -5.83
N TRP A 126 -6.47 8.14 -4.65
CA TRP A 126 -6.74 9.37 -3.89
C TRP A 126 -6.69 9.09 -2.38
N LEU A 127 -6.44 10.13 -1.60
CA LEU A 127 -6.71 10.14 -0.17
C LEU A 127 -8.11 10.69 0.06
N GLN A 128 -8.82 10.07 1.00
CA GLN A 128 -10.11 10.56 1.49
C GLN A 128 -10.02 10.68 3.01
N THR A 129 -10.37 11.85 3.54
CA THR A 129 -10.39 12.11 4.98
C THR A 129 -11.72 12.75 5.34
N GLY A 130 -12.22 12.45 6.53
CA GLY A 130 -13.47 12.96 7.05
C GLY A 130 -13.66 12.51 8.48
N GLU A 131 -14.90 12.55 8.94
CA GLU A 131 -15.32 12.03 10.24
C GLU A 131 -16.21 10.81 10.01
N ASP A 132 -16.08 9.80 10.88
CA ASP A 132 -17.01 8.68 10.94
C ASP A 132 -18.40 9.19 11.37
N GLU A 133 -19.48 8.53 10.92
CA GLU A 133 -20.87 8.85 11.30
C GLU A 133 -21.19 8.51 12.76
#